data_AF-A0A9E0KJ82-F1
#
_entry.id   AF-A0A9E0KJ82-F1
#
_cell.length_a   1.000
_cell.length_b   1.000
_cell.length_c   1.000
_cell.angle_alpha   90.00
_cell.angle_beta   90.00
_cell.angle_gamma   90.00
#
_symmetry.space_group_name_H-M   'P 1'
#
loop_
_entity.id
_entity.type
_entity.pdbx_description
1 polymer ?
#
loop_
_entity_poly.entity_id
_entity_poly.type
_entity_poly.pdbx_seq_one_letter_code
_entity_poly.pdbx_strand_id
1 'polypeptide(L)'
;MAEQTNQGRVLSVRSSVVDIHFPVAPPIRNVLTAGEKGEVVIEVFTQLDNNTIRGVALTPTQGLARGAVVTDTGKPFEVPVGSQLLGRVFNVFGNTIDKKGNVEGCEARSIHREPIPLRDQSTVSEIFETGIKAIDVLAPLERGGKAGLFGGAGVGKTVLITEMIHNTVSGHEGMSIFCGIGERCREGEELYREMEESGVLGNTVMVFGQMNEPPGARFRVGHAALTMAEYFRDDAKQDVLLMIDNIFRFIQAGMEVSGLLGQLPSRLGYQPTLATELAELEERICNTKTGAITSIQAVYVPADDFTDPSAVHTFGHLSATIALSRKRASEGLYPAIDLLQSGSKMLMPNIAGERHYKIAQEIRKTLAVYEDLKDIIAMLGISELSREDQRTVFRARRLERFFTQPFFVTEQFTGTAGKMVSREETLNGCERILNDEFAEYPERALYMIGPIEEAKIENVA
;
A
#
# COMPACT_ATOMS: atom_id res chain seq x y z
N MET A 1 21.11 -3.09 -41.42
CA MET A 1 20.77 -1.69 -41.75
C MET A 1 20.92 -0.92 -40.47
N ALA A 2 21.80 0.08 -40.39
CA ALA A 2 21.97 0.86 -39.17
C ALA A 2 20.64 1.57 -38.88
N GLU A 3 20.03 1.32 -37.73
CA GLU A 3 18.86 2.06 -37.27
C GLU A 3 19.20 3.55 -37.29
N GLN A 4 18.50 4.32 -38.13
CA GLN A 4 18.61 5.76 -38.14
C GLN A 4 18.14 6.26 -36.78
N THR A 5 19.08 6.66 -35.93
CA THR A 5 18.80 7.20 -34.60
C THR A 5 18.05 8.52 -34.80
N ASN A 6 16.78 8.56 -34.43
CA ASN A 6 15.98 9.77 -34.52
C ASN A 6 16.49 10.75 -33.45
N GLN A 7 17.04 11.87 -33.90
CA GLN A 7 17.68 12.87 -33.03
C GLN A 7 16.95 14.19 -33.10
N GLY A 8 16.74 14.79 -31.94
CA GLY A 8 16.11 16.08 -31.76
C GLY A 8 17.05 17.09 -31.09
N ARG A 9 16.56 18.31 -30.94
CA ARG A 9 17.26 19.40 -30.26
C ARG A 9 16.38 20.05 -29.21
N VAL A 10 16.95 20.29 -28.03
CA VAL A 10 16.26 20.97 -26.93
C VAL A 10 15.92 22.41 -27.35
N LEU A 11 14.64 22.77 -27.31
CA LEU A 11 14.16 24.14 -27.52
C LEU A 11 14.13 24.92 -26.21
N SER A 12 13.57 24.32 -25.15
CA SER A 12 13.48 24.95 -23.83
C SER A 12 13.53 23.92 -22.70
N VAL A 13 14.04 24.36 -21.55
CA VAL A 13 14.10 23.58 -20.31
C VAL A 13 13.43 24.42 -19.21
N ARG A 14 12.37 23.90 -18.61
CA ARG A 14 11.59 24.54 -17.54
C ARG A 14 11.51 23.56 -16.37
N SER A 15 12.47 23.64 -15.45
CA SER A 15 12.63 22.64 -14.38
C SER A 15 12.75 21.23 -15.00
N SER A 16 11.81 20.32 -14.71
CA SER A 16 11.74 18.98 -15.30
C SER A 16 11.05 18.90 -16.66
N VAL A 17 10.40 19.96 -17.14
CA VAL A 17 9.72 19.93 -18.46
C VAL A 17 10.68 20.40 -19.55
N VAL A 18 10.80 19.59 -20.60
CA VAL A 18 11.72 19.84 -21.71
C VAL A 18 10.93 19.82 -23.01
N ASP A 19 10.97 20.93 -23.74
CA ASP A 19 10.40 21.01 -25.09
C ASP A 19 11.52 20.72 -26.11
N ILE A 20 11.29 19.77 -27.01
CA ILE A 20 12.30 19.24 -27.93
C ILE A 20 11.75 19.21 -29.35
N HIS A 21 12.53 19.69 -30.30
CA HIS A 21 12.21 19.60 -31.72
C HIS A 21 12.86 18.37 -32.32
N PHE A 22 12.07 17.55 -33.02
CA PHE A 22 12.50 16.40 -33.80
C PHE A 22 12.10 16.55 -35.27
N PRO A 23 12.90 16.02 -36.21
CA PRO A 23 12.47 15.88 -37.61
C PRO A 23 11.20 15.01 -37.75
N VAL A 24 11.08 13.98 -36.91
CA VAL A 24 9.88 13.15 -36.77
C VAL A 24 9.57 13.04 -35.28
N ALA A 25 8.42 13.57 -34.85
CA ALA A 25 8.03 13.54 -33.44
C ALA A 25 7.92 12.10 -32.91
N PRO A 26 8.65 11.75 -31.84
CA PRO A 26 8.52 10.45 -31.20
C PRO A 26 7.10 10.22 -30.64
N PRO A 27 6.63 8.97 -30.57
CA PRO A 27 5.36 8.63 -29.90
C PRO A 27 5.31 9.08 -28.45
N ILE A 28 4.11 9.32 -27.93
CA ILE A 28 3.86 9.53 -26.50
C ILE A 28 4.28 8.26 -25.74
N ARG A 29 4.83 8.42 -24.52
CA ARG A 29 5.42 7.37 -23.66
C ARG A 29 6.81 6.87 -24.09
N ASN A 30 7.35 7.28 -25.23
CA ASN A 30 8.74 6.95 -25.58
C ASN A 30 9.73 7.60 -24.62
N VAL A 31 10.84 6.91 -24.36
CA VAL A 31 11.96 7.44 -23.59
C VAL A 31 12.98 8.07 -24.53
N LEU A 32 13.46 9.24 -24.12
CA LEU A 32 14.51 9.99 -24.77
C LEU A 32 15.70 10.12 -23.81
N THR A 33 16.90 10.13 -24.37
CA THR A 33 18.15 10.33 -23.61
C THR A 33 18.90 11.55 -24.11
N ALA A 34 19.47 12.31 -23.18
CA ALA A 34 20.29 13.48 -23.48
C ALA A 34 21.51 13.54 -22.53
N GLY A 35 22.53 14.29 -22.95
CA GLY A 35 23.82 14.36 -22.27
C GLY A 35 24.87 13.42 -22.86
N GLU A 36 26.14 13.59 -22.49
CA GLU A 36 27.25 12.84 -23.09
C GLU A 36 27.19 11.33 -22.77
N LYS A 37 26.58 10.98 -21.64
CA LYS A 37 26.43 9.60 -21.16
C LYS A 37 24.96 9.16 -21.11
N GLY A 38 24.04 9.95 -21.66
CA GLY A 38 22.60 9.70 -21.56
C GLY A 38 22.05 9.87 -20.14
N GLU A 39 22.68 10.74 -19.33
CA GLU A 39 22.34 10.98 -17.93
C GLU A 39 20.98 11.64 -17.72
N VAL A 40 20.47 12.37 -18.73
CA VAL A 40 19.14 12.97 -18.68
C VAL A 40 18.15 12.06 -19.40
N VAL A 41 17.25 11.45 -18.63
CA VAL A 41 16.20 10.57 -19.15
C VAL A 41 14.89 11.35 -19.17
N ILE A 42 14.22 11.39 -20.31
CA ILE A 42 13.01 12.19 -20.54
C ILE A 42 11.92 11.28 -21.13
N GLU A 43 10.73 11.27 -20.55
CA GLU A 43 9.56 10.59 -21.12
C GLU A 43 8.74 11.58 -21.95
N VAL A 44 8.34 11.18 -23.16
CA VAL A 44 7.47 12.00 -24.02
C VAL A 44 6.05 12.01 -23.45
N PHE A 45 5.55 13.19 -23.09
CA PHE A 45 4.23 13.34 -22.46
C PHE A 45 3.16 13.80 -23.46
N THR A 46 3.49 14.76 -24.33
CA THR A 46 2.58 15.24 -25.38
C THR A 46 3.33 15.70 -26.61
N GLN A 47 2.66 15.66 -27.76
CA GLN A 47 3.11 16.32 -28.99
C GLN A 47 2.43 17.69 -29.05
N LEU A 48 3.23 18.76 -29.17
CA LEU A 48 2.72 20.13 -29.26
C LEU A 48 2.33 20.49 -30.70
N ASP A 49 3.10 19.95 -31.65
CA ASP A 49 2.87 20.02 -33.09
C ASP A 49 3.52 18.79 -33.76
N ASN A 50 3.58 18.75 -35.10
CA ASN A 50 4.10 17.61 -35.86
C ASN A 50 5.58 17.27 -35.58
N ASN A 51 6.33 18.22 -35.03
CA ASN A 51 7.78 18.14 -34.88
C ASN A 51 8.26 18.47 -33.46
N THR A 52 7.42 19.10 -32.65
CA THR A 52 7.77 19.52 -31.30
C THR A 52 7.06 18.63 -30.29
N ILE A 53 7.85 18.02 -29.40
CA ILE A 53 7.34 17.25 -28.27
C ILE A 53 7.61 17.99 -26.97
N ARG A 54 6.78 17.71 -25.98
CA ARG A 54 6.98 18.09 -24.59
C ARG A 54 7.18 16.82 -23.78
N GLY A 55 8.34 16.73 -23.15
CA GLY A 55 8.70 15.63 -22.28
C GLY A 55 8.87 16.05 -20.82
N VAL A 56 8.80 15.07 -19.93
CA VAL A 56 9.06 15.21 -18.51
C VAL A 56 10.34 14.44 -18.19
N ALA A 57 11.34 15.14 -17.67
CA ALA A 57 12.59 14.55 -17.21
C ALA A 57 12.36 13.74 -15.93
N LEU A 58 12.84 12.50 -15.98
CA LEU A 58 12.80 11.54 -14.88
C LEU A 58 14.07 11.63 -14.02
N THR A 59 15.17 12.17 -14.58
CA THR A 59 16.40 12.51 -13.85
C THR A 59 16.60 14.03 -13.78
N PRO A 60 17.48 14.54 -12.90
CA PRO A 60 17.79 15.97 -12.83
C PRO A 60 18.26 16.55 -14.17
N THR A 61 17.72 17.71 -14.55
CA THR A 61 18.03 18.39 -15.83
C THR A 61 19.25 19.33 -15.76
N GLN A 62 19.98 19.32 -14.65
CA GLN A 62 21.18 20.15 -14.49
C GLN A 62 22.24 19.76 -15.53
N GLY A 63 22.71 20.74 -16.28
CA GLY A 63 23.65 20.53 -17.39
C GLY A 63 23.00 20.41 -18.77
N LEU A 64 21.66 20.30 -18.85
CA LEU A 64 20.96 20.28 -20.15
C LEU A 64 20.84 21.69 -20.73
N ALA A 65 21.52 21.94 -21.85
CA ALA A 65 21.50 23.22 -22.54
C ALA A 65 20.50 23.24 -23.72
N ARG A 66 20.02 24.44 -24.06
CA ARG A 66 19.28 24.63 -25.33
C ARG A 66 20.16 24.29 -26.51
N GLY A 67 19.60 23.60 -27.50
CA GLY A 67 20.33 23.09 -28.66
C GLY A 67 21.08 21.77 -28.40
N ALA A 68 21.08 21.25 -27.16
CA ALA A 68 21.63 19.93 -26.88
C ALA A 68 20.89 18.86 -27.70
N VAL A 69 21.64 17.84 -28.13
CA VAL A 69 21.11 16.71 -28.88
C VAL A 69 20.36 15.79 -27.92
N VAL A 70 19.17 15.37 -28.34
CA VAL A 70 18.35 14.38 -27.64
C VAL A 70 18.14 13.21 -28.58
N THR A 71 18.32 11.98 -28.09
CA THR A 71 18.14 10.76 -28.88
C THR A 71 16.87 10.04 -28.45
N ASP A 72 16.02 9.70 -29.40
CA ASP A 72 14.87 8.82 -29.18
C ASP A 72 15.36 7.37 -29.09
N THR A 73 14.99 6.68 -28.00
CA THR A 73 15.33 5.27 -27.82
C THR A 73 14.46 4.35 -28.68
N GLY A 74 13.37 4.87 -29.26
CA GLY A 74 12.39 4.12 -30.04
C GLY A 74 11.49 3.21 -29.20
N LYS A 75 11.67 3.21 -27.87
CA LYS A 75 10.99 2.32 -26.94
C LYS A 75 10.26 3.12 -25.86
N PRO A 76 9.14 2.57 -25.34
CA PRO A 76 8.51 3.14 -24.17
C PRO A 76 9.39 2.96 -22.93
N PHE A 77 8.98 3.54 -21.81
CA PHE A 77 9.66 3.30 -20.54
C PHE A 77 9.46 1.84 -20.10
N GLU A 78 10.56 1.08 -20.05
CA GLU A 78 10.62 -0.34 -19.67
C GLU A 78 11.37 -0.57 -18.36
N VAL A 79 10.98 -1.63 -17.63
CA VAL A 79 11.63 -2.11 -16.40
C VAL A 79 11.86 -3.63 -16.51
N PRO A 80 12.88 -4.19 -15.82
CA PRO A 80 13.10 -5.62 -15.82
C PRO A 80 11.97 -6.32 -15.07
N VAL A 81 11.61 -7.51 -15.54
CA VAL A 81 10.72 -8.46 -14.89
C VAL A 81 11.36 -9.84 -14.84
N GLY A 82 10.99 -10.63 -13.85
CA GLY A 82 11.56 -11.97 -13.66
C GLY A 82 11.51 -12.42 -12.20
N SER A 83 11.62 -13.73 -11.98
CA SER A 83 11.80 -14.29 -10.64
C SER A 83 13.15 -13.90 -10.03
N GLN A 84 14.13 -13.51 -10.86
CA GLN A 84 15.45 -13.05 -10.44
C GLN A 84 15.43 -11.71 -9.68
N LEU A 85 14.29 -11.01 -9.68
CA LEU A 85 14.11 -9.76 -8.96
C LEU A 85 13.94 -9.95 -7.44
N LEU A 86 13.58 -11.15 -6.99
CA LEU A 86 13.33 -11.46 -5.58
C LEU A 86 14.56 -11.17 -4.71
N GLY A 87 14.36 -10.50 -3.59
CA GLY A 87 15.41 -10.08 -2.67
C GLY A 87 16.25 -8.90 -3.12
N ARG A 88 15.84 -8.21 -4.18
CA ARG A 88 16.56 -7.06 -4.76
C ARG A 88 15.80 -5.75 -4.57
N VAL A 89 16.56 -4.66 -4.56
CA VAL A 89 16.04 -3.30 -4.43
C VAL A 89 16.30 -2.51 -5.72
N PHE A 90 15.26 -1.90 -6.28
CA PHE A 90 15.28 -1.19 -7.55
C PHE A 90 14.90 0.28 -7.40
N ASN A 91 15.41 1.12 -8.31
CA ASN A 91 14.88 2.46 -8.54
C ASN A 91 13.78 2.45 -9.63
N VAL A 92 13.22 3.62 -9.94
CA VAL A 92 12.15 3.76 -10.97
C VAL A 92 12.56 3.21 -12.35
N PHE A 93 13.85 3.22 -12.69
CA PHE A 93 14.37 2.74 -13.97
C PHE A 93 14.60 1.23 -14.00
N GLY A 94 14.33 0.52 -12.90
CA GLY A 94 14.64 -0.90 -12.79
C GLY A 94 16.12 -1.21 -12.57
N ASN A 95 16.94 -0.21 -12.22
CA ASN A 95 18.33 -0.43 -11.85
C ASN A 95 18.43 -0.78 -10.37
N THR A 96 19.30 -1.73 -10.03
CA THR A 96 19.51 -2.17 -8.65
C THR A 96 20.25 -1.11 -7.83
N ILE A 97 19.79 -0.86 -6.61
CA ILE A 97 20.39 0.12 -5.67
C ILE A 97 20.89 -0.50 -4.36
N ASP A 98 20.81 -1.83 -4.24
CA ASP A 98 21.22 -2.61 -3.06
C ASP A 98 22.71 -2.97 -3.00
N LYS A 99 23.52 -2.49 -3.95
CA LYS A 99 24.96 -2.81 -4.07
C LYS A 99 25.29 -4.31 -4.27
N LYS A 100 24.31 -5.15 -4.64
CA LYS A 100 24.51 -6.59 -4.93
C LYS A 100 24.81 -6.88 -6.42
N GLY A 101 25.14 -5.85 -7.20
CA GLY A 101 25.40 -5.95 -8.65
C GLY A 101 24.11 -6.00 -9.48
N ASN A 102 24.23 -5.99 -10.81
CA ASN A 102 23.05 -5.98 -11.69
C ASN A 102 22.35 -7.35 -11.71
N VAL A 103 21.04 -7.35 -11.95
CA VAL A 103 20.31 -8.59 -12.26
C VAL A 103 20.42 -8.86 -13.75
N GLU A 104 20.95 -10.02 -14.13
CA GLU A 104 21.09 -10.44 -15.52
C GLU A 104 19.92 -11.33 -15.96
N GLY A 105 19.68 -11.41 -17.27
CA GLY A 105 18.71 -12.34 -17.86
C GLY A 105 17.23 -12.00 -17.65
N CYS A 106 16.92 -10.76 -17.26
CA CYS A 106 15.54 -10.29 -17.12
C CYS A 106 14.95 -9.88 -18.47
N GLU A 107 13.66 -10.16 -18.66
CA GLU A 107 12.87 -9.56 -19.73
C GLU A 107 12.57 -8.11 -19.38
N ALA A 108 12.58 -7.19 -20.35
CA ALA A 108 12.18 -5.80 -20.14
C ALA A 108 10.72 -5.61 -20.58
N ARG A 109 9.90 -4.96 -19.75
CA ARG A 109 8.48 -4.70 -20.04
C ARG A 109 8.12 -3.26 -19.82
N SER A 110 7.25 -2.74 -20.69
CA SER A 110 6.78 -1.36 -20.56
C SER A 110 5.97 -1.16 -19.29
N ILE A 111 6.21 -0.05 -18.61
CA ILE A 111 5.41 0.38 -17.46
C ILE A 111 4.01 0.87 -17.84
N HIS A 112 3.82 1.21 -19.11
CA HIS A 112 2.55 1.67 -19.65
C HIS A 112 1.78 0.50 -20.23
N ARG A 113 0.87 -0.03 -19.42
CA ARG A 113 -0.05 -1.10 -19.82
C ARG A 113 -1.48 -0.66 -19.58
N GLU A 114 -2.35 -1.11 -20.46
CA GLU A 114 -3.79 -0.93 -20.28
C GLU A 114 -4.28 -1.84 -19.14
N PRO A 115 -5.30 -1.41 -18.37
CA PRO A 115 -5.97 -2.26 -17.40
C PRO A 115 -6.52 -3.55 -18.04
N ILE A 116 -6.69 -4.57 -17.21
CA ILE A 116 -7.20 -5.87 -17.67
C ILE A 116 -8.65 -5.73 -18.13
N PRO A 117 -9.02 -6.21 -19.33
CA PRO A 117 -10.39 -6.20 -19.80
C PRO A 117 -11.34 -6.94 -18.86
N LEU A 118 -12.56 -6.44 -18.70
CA LEU A 118 -13.57 -7.02 -17.79
C LEU A 118 -13.81 -8.53 -17.99
N ARG A 119 -13.71 -9.04 -19.22
CA ARG A 119 -13.89 -10.47 -19.56
C ARG A 119 -12.81 -11.39 -18.97
N ASP A 120 -11.65 -10.81 -18.63
CA ASP A 120 -10.47 -11.52 -18.15
C ASP A 120 -10.29 -11.36 -16.63
N GLN A 121 -11.09 -10.49 -16.00
CA GLN A 121 -11.18 -10.34 -14.54
C GLN A 121 -11.96 -11.50 -13.91
N SER A 122 -11.56 -11.88 -12.69
CA SER A 122 -12.30 -12.87 -11.90
C SER A 122 -13.64 -12.28 -11.42
N THR A 123 -14.68 -13.12 -11.36
CA THR A 123 -15.98 -12.77 -10.79
C THR A 123 -16.18 -13.32 -9.37
N VAL A 124 -15.16 -14.00 -8.84
CA VAL A 124 -15.21 -14.61 -7.51
C VAL A 124 -14.58 -13.66 -6.50
N SER A 125 -15.38 -13.24 -5.53
CA SER A 125 -14.90 -12.48 -4.36
C SER A 125 -14.52 -13.45 -3.25
N GLU A 126 -13.23 -13.48 -2.90
CA GLU A 126 -12.68 -14.32 -1.83
C GLU A 126 -12.04 -13.43 -0.77
N ILE A 127 -12.17 -13.83 0.50
CA ILE A 127 -11.49 -13.15 1.60
C ILE A 127 -10.02 -13.59 1.60
N PHE A 128 -9.12 -12.62 1.66
CA PHE A 128 -7.71 -12.82 1.89
C PHE A 128 -7.46 -12.86 3.41
N GLU A 129 -7.04 -14.01 3.91
CA GLU A 129 -6.78 -14.24 5.33
C GLU A 129 -5.38 -13.71 5.69
N THR A 130 -5.34 -12.76 6.63
CA THR A 130 -4.09 -12.06 7.00
C THR A 130 -3.39 -12.68 8.20
N GLY A 131 -4.11 -13.50 8.97
CA GLY A 131 -3.64 -14.03 10.25
C GLY A 131 -3.65 -13.00 11.37
N ILE A 132 -4.23 -11.82 11.14
CA ILE A 132 -4.31 -10.70 12.09
C ILE A 132 -5.76 -10.54 12.54
N LYS A 133 -6.01 -10.84 13.82
CA LYS A 133 -7.36 -10.94 14.40
C LYS A 133 -8.27 -9.75 14.06
N ALA A 134 -7.77 -8.53 14.25
CA ALA A 134 -8.55 -7.31 14.04
C ALA A 134 -8.92 -7.10 12.57
N ILE A 135 -8.01 -7.41 11.64
CA ILE A 135 -8.25 -7.26 10.21
C ILE A 135 -9.23 -8.34 9.75
N ASP A 136 -8.94 -9.60 10.05
CA ASP A 136 -9.73 -10.73 9.56
C ASP A 136 -11.19 -10.71 10.04
N VAL A 137 -11.46 -10.17 11.24
CA VAL A 137 -12.83 -10.06 11.76
C VAL A 137 -13.54 -8.79 11.31
N LEU A 138 -12.90 -7.61 11.42
CA LEU A 138 -13.61 -6.33 11.30
C LEU A 138 -13.38 -5.59 9.98
N ALA A 139 -12.28 -5.88 9.29
CA ALA A 139 -11.91 -5.29 8.01
C ALA A 139 -11.31 -6.35 7.06
N PRO A 140 -12.00 -7.48 6.80
CA PRO A 140 -11.45 -8.57 6.00
C PRO A 140 -11.04 -8.08 4.61
N LEU A 141 -9.86 -8.49 4.17
CA LEU A 141 -9.33 -8.07 2.88
C LEU A 141 -9.91 -8.91 1.75
N GLU A 142 -10.00 -8.32 0.57
CA GLU A 142 -10.41 -9.01 -0.64
C GLU A 142 -9.17 -9.51 -1.39
N ARG A 143 -9.17 -10.77 -1.80
CA ARG A 143 -8.12 -11.33 -2.65
C ARG A 143 -8.15 -10.66 -4.02
N GLY A 144 -7.07 -9.97 -4.37
CA GLY A 144 -7.01 -9.13 -5.57
C GLY A 144 -7.68 -7.76 -5.44
N GLY A 145 -8.10 -7.41 -4.22
CA GLY A 145 -8.68 -6.12 -3.89
C GLY A 145 -7.63 -5.10 -3.41
N LYS A 146 -8.13 -3.95 -2.95
CA LYS A 146 -7.32 -2.77 -2.61
C LYS A 146 -7.70 -2.30 -1.21
N ALA A 147 -6.75 -2.24 -0.30
CA ALA A 147 -6.96 -1.83 1.07
C ALA A 147 -6.21 -0.54 1.38
N GLY A 148 -6.87 0.43 2.01
CA GLY A 148 -6.23 1.65 2.49
C GLY A 148 -5.75 1.49 3.92
N LEU A 149 -4.50 1.84 4.20
CA LEU A 149 -3.91 1.90 5.54
C LEU A 149 -3.76 3.37 5.97
N PHE A 150 -4.54 3.76 6.97
CA PHE A 150 -4.58 5.11 7.53
C PHE A 150 -3.85 5.16 8.86
N GLY A 151 -3.26 6.30 9.19
CA GLY A 151 -2.63 6.50 10.49
C GLY A 151 -1.58 7.60 10.51
N GLY A 152 -1.28 8.12 11.69
CA GLY A 152 -0.17 9.07 11.89
C GLY A 152 1.19 8.39 11.87
N ALA A 153 2.27 9.17 12.02
CA ALA A 153 3.59 8.63 12.32
C ALA A 153 3.59 7.93 13.70
N GLY A 154 4.36 6.84 13.83
CA GLY A 154 4.59 6.16 15.11
C GLY A 154 3.44 5.27 15.62
N VAL A 155 2.40 5.02 14.82
CA VAL A 155 1.29 4.12 15.20
C VAL A 155 1.52 2.65 14.81
N GLY A 156 2.71 2.31 14.28
CA GLY A 156 3.06 0.94 13.90
C GLY A 156 2.68 0.53 12.48
N LYS A 157 2.61 1.47 11.51
CA LYS A 157 2.33 1.16 10.09
C LYS A 157 3.33 0.18 9.49
N THR A 158 4.61 0.51 9.59
CA THR A 158 5.72 -0.31 9.06
C THR A 158 5.69 -1.70 9.67
N VAL A 159 5.54 -1.77 10.99
CA VAL A 159 5.41 -3.04 11.73
C VAL A 159 4.24 -3.88 11.21
N LEU A 160 3.07 -3.28 10.98
CA LEU A 160 1.92 -3.98 10.41
C LEU A 160 2.20 -4.47 8.98
N ILE A 161 2.82 -3.64 8.14
CA ILE A 161 3.18 -3.99 6.76
C ILE A 161 4.14 -5.18 6.75
N THR A 162 5.21 -5.13 7.54
CA THR A 162 6.22 -6.20 7.61
C THR A 162 5.59 -7.50 8.15
N GLU A 163 4.69 -7.42 9.14
CA GLU A 163 3.97 -8.59 9.63
C GLU A 163 3.07 -9.21 8.55
N MET A 164 2.37 -8.39 7.76
CA MET A 164 1.53 -8.89 6.67
C MET A 164 2.35 -9.56 5.56
N ILE A 165 3.53 -9.03 5.25
CA ILE A 165 4.49 -9.67 4.33
C ILE A 165 4.93 -11.02 4.91
N HIS A 166 5.33 -11.05 6.18
CA HIS A 166 5.72 -12.28 6.86
C HIS A 166 4.62 -13.35 6.83
N ASN A 167 3.38 -12.98 7.15
CA ASN A 167 2.26 -13.92 7.18
C ASN A 167 1.87 -14.41 5.78
N THR A 168 1.97 -13.55 4.77
CA THR A 168 1.68 -13.92 3.39
C THR A 168 2.71 -14.92 2.86
N VAL A 169 3.99 -14.69 3.12
CA VAL A 169 5.08 -15.59 2.75
C VAL A 169 5.02 -16.93 3.50
N SER A 170 4.58 -16.92 4.77
CA SER A 170 4.51 -18.13 5.60
C SER A 170 3.26 -18.97 5.33
N GLY A 171 2.13 -18.33 5.01
CA GLY A 171 0.82 -18.99 4.84
C GLY A 171 0.44 -19.29 3.39
N HIS A 172 1.02 -18.58 2.43
CA HIS A 172 0.73 -18.72 1.00
C HIS A 172 2.03 -18.85 0.19
N GLU A 173 2.02 -19.59 -0.93
CA GLU A 173 3.11 -19.57 -1.93
C GLU A 173 3.13 -18.25 -2.73
N GLY A 174 2.89 -17.13 -2.06
CA GLY A 174 2.83 -15.79 -2.63
C GLY A 174 4.11 -15.00 -2.39
N MET A 175 4.30 -13.93 -3.17
CA MET A 175 5.42 -13.00 -3.03
C MET A 175 4.93 -11.61 -2.67
N SER A 176 5.83 -10.76 -2.17
CA SER A 176 5.52 -9.37 -1.83
C SER A 176 6.31 -8.35 -2.66
N ILE A 177 5.66 -7.26 -3.08
CA ILE A 177 6.34 -6.12 -3.70
C ILE A 177 6.09 -4.90 -2.82
N PHE A 178 7.18 -4.26 -2.39
CA PHE A 178 7.12 -2.98 -1.69
C PHE A 178 7.44 -1.85 -2.67
N CYS A 179 6.54 -0.88 -2.77
CA CYS A 179 6.67 0.31 -3.60
C CYS A 179 6.73 1.55 -2.71
N GLY A 180 7.92 2.11 -2.56
CA GLY A 180 8.18 3.35 -1.83
C GLY A 180 8.06 4.57 -2.73
N ILE A 181 6.88 5.19 -2.81
CA ILE A 181 6.61 6.40 -3.60
C ILE A 181 6.84 7.63 -2.75
N GLY A 182 7.85 8.43 -3.13
CA GLY A 182 8.22 9.63 -2.40
C GLY A 182 8.59 9.33 -0.95
N GLU A 183 9.24 8.20 -0.69
CA GLU A 183 9.64 7.78 0.65
C GLU A 183 10.93 8.44 1.12
N ARG A 184 11.09 8.55 2.45
CA ARG A 184 12.34 9.06 3.02
C ARG A 184 13.42 8.00 2.89
N CYS A 185 14.62 8.39 2.45
CA CYS A 185 15.75 7.46 2.30
C CYS A 185 16.08 6.70 3.59
N ARG A 186 15.94 7.36 4.75
CA ARG A 186 16.14 6.75 6.07
C ARG A 186 15.11 5.65 6.35
N GLU A 187 13.83 5.90 6.06
CA GLU A 187 12.74 4.94 6.32
C GLU A 187 12.83 3.75 5.36
N GLY A 188 13.22 3.99 4.10
CA GLY A 188 13.49 2.91 3.14
C GLY A 188 14.67 2.01 3.53
N GLU A 189 15.75 2.57 4.10
CA GLU A 189 16.89 1.78 4.58
C GLU A 189 16.56 0.99 5.85
N GLU A 190 15.85 1.62 6.79
CA GLU A 190 15.33 0.98 8.00
C GLU A 190 14.45 -0.23 7.64
N LEU A 191 13.51 -0.04 6.71
CA LEU A 191 12.65 -1.13 6.22
C LEU A 191 13.45 -2.24 5.52
N TYR A 192 14.43 -1.90 4.66
CA TYR A 192 15.27 -2.89 4.01
C TYR A 192 16.01 -3.76 5.04
N ARG A 193 16.55 -3.14 6.09
CA ARG A 193 17.24 -3.83 7.18
C ARG A 193 16.29 -4.71 7.99
N GLU A 194 15.13 -4.19 8.38
CA GLU A 194 14.10 -4.96 9.10
C GLU A 194 13.63 -6.18 8.28
N MET A 195 13.48 -6.05 6.97
CA MET A 195 13.13 -7.16 6.08
C MET A 195 14.25 -8.21 5.97
N GLU A 196 15.52 -7.77 5.99
CA GLU A 196 16.68 -8.67 5.99
C GLU A 196 16.79 -9.43 7.32
N GLU A 197 16.62 -8.73 8.45
CA GLU A 197 16.68 -9.31 9.80
C GLU A 197 15.51 -10.27 10.10
N SER A 198 14.31 -9.98 9.57
CA SER A 198 13.14 -10.86 9.69
C SER A 198 13.12 -12.02 8.68
N GLY A 199 14.08 -12.07 7.74
CA GLY A 199 14.21 -13.15 6.77
C GLY A 199 13.17 -13.13 5.63
N VAL A 200 12.34 -12.08 5.52
CA VAL A 200 11.30 -11.97 4.49
C VAL A 200 11.80 -11.39 3.17
N LEU A 201 12.98 -10.75 3.17
CA LEU A 201 13.56 -10.11 1.99
C LEU A 201 13.67 -11.07 0.80
N GLY A 202 13.99 -12.34 1.02
CA GLY A 202 14.16 -13.34 -0.05
C GLY A 202 12.92 -13.56 -0.93
N ASN A 203 11.73 -13.24 -0.43
CA ASN A 203 10.46 -13.36 -1.16
C ASN A 203 9.82 -12.00 -1.46
N THR A 204 10.62 -10.93 -1.35
CA THR A 204 10.17 -9.55 -1.52
C THR A 204 10.98 -8.83 -2.60
N VAL A 205 10.33 -8.06 -3.45
CA VAL A 205 10.98 -7.08 -4.33
C VAL A 205 10.70 -5.68 -3.80
N MET A 206 11.73 -4.84 -3.70
CA MET A 206 11.55 -3.46 -3.25
C MET A 206 11.82 -2.50 -4.40
N VAL A 207 10.93 -1.54 -4.63
CA VAL A 207 11.05 -0.51 -5.66
C VAL A 207 10.88 0.85 -5.00
N PHE A 208 11.87 1.71 -5.13
CA PHE A 208 11.87 3.03 -4.49
C PHE A 208 11.96 4.17 -5.51
N GLY A 209 11.16 5.20 -5.28
CA GLY A 209 11.25 6.50 -5.90
C GLY A 209 11.30 7.54 -4.80
N GLN A 210 12.49 7.90 -4.36
CA GLN A 210 12.71 8.63 -3.11
C GLN A 210 12.28 10.11 -3.18
N MET A 211 12.10 10.78 -2.04
CA MET A 211 11.72 12.20 -1.98
C MET A 211 12.68 13.15 -2.70
N ASN A 212 13.97 12.79 -2.79
CA ASN A 212 15.00 13.57 -3.49
C ASN A 212 14.97 13.41 -5.02
N GLU A 213 14.15 12.50 -5.54
CA GLU A 213 14.00 12.29 -6.98
C GLU A 213 13.02 13.30 -7.60
N PRO A 214 13.19 13.63 -8.91
CA PRO A 214 12.27 14.50 -9.62
C PRO A 214 10.81 14.01 -9.57
N PRO A 215 9.82 14.92 -9.68
CA PRO A 215 8.41 14.53 -9.65
C PRO A 215 8.05 13.51 -10.74
N GLY A 216 8.69 13.56 -11.90
CA GLY A 216 8.48 12.56 -12.96
C GLY A 216 8.84 11.13 -12.51
N ALA A 217 9.95 10.93 -11.80
CA ALA A 217 10.33 9.63 -11.27
C ALA A 217 9.34 9.14 -10.20
N ARG A 218 8.97 10.01 -9.26
CA ARG A 218 7.95 9.72 -8.23
C ARG A 218 6.58 9.40 -8.84
N PHE A 219 6.24 10.00 -9.97
CA PHE A 219 5.00 9.72 -10.68
C PHE A 219 5.03 8.39 -11.44
N ARG A 220 6.20 7.83 -11.75
CA ARG A 220 6.34 6.56 -12.50
C ARG A 220 6.69 5.33 -11.67
N VAL A 221 7.22 5.51 -10.46
CA VAL A 221 7.64 4.37 -9.63
C VAL A 221 6.49 3.40 -9.29
N GLY A 222 5.27 3.90 -9.08
CA GLY A 222 4.09 3.05 -8.87
C GLY A 222 3.82 2.13 -10.07
N HIS A 223 3.89 2.66 -11.29
CA HIS A 223 3.73 1.88 -12.51
C HIS A 223 4.87 0.88 -12.74
N ALA A 224 6.11 1.24 -12.37
CA ALA A 224 7.26 0.33 -12.43
C ALA A 224 7.06 -0.88 -11.50
N ALA A 225 6.72 -0.64 -10.23
CA ALA A 225 6.47 -1.70 -9.25
C ALA A 225 5.29 -2.58 -9.67
N LEU A 226 4.22 -1.97 -10.18
CA LEU A 226 3.07 -2.70 -10.68
C LEU A 226 3.39 -3.58 -11.89
N THR A 227 4.28 -3.13 -12.79
CA THR A 227 4.69 -3.94 -13.95
C THR A 227 5.48 -5.18 -13.53
N MET A 228 6.29 -5.05 -12.47
CA MET A 228 6.94 -6.20 -11.84
C MET A 228 5.89 -7.11 -11.18
N ALA A 229 4.87 -6.57 -10.50
CA ALA A 229 3.78 -7.34 -9.90
C ALA A 229 2.95 -8.11 -10.93
N GLU A 230 2.64 -7.49 -12.07
CA GLU A 230 1.89 -8.10 -13.15
C GLU A 230 2.62 -9.30 -13.75
N TYR A 231 3.96 -9.29 -13.81
CA TYR A 231 4.72 -10.48 -14.21
C TYR A 231 4.47 -11.67 -13.28
N PHE A 232 4.49 -11.45 -11.96
CA PHE A 232 4.24 -12.55 -11.02
C PHE A 232 2.78 -13.03 -11.08
N ARG A 233 1.82 -12.13 -11.30
CA ARG A 233 0.40 -12.47 -11.48
C ARG A 233 0.13 -13.25 -12.78
N ASP A 234 0.67 -12.77 -13.90
CA ASP A 234 0.29 -13.22 -15.24
C ASP A 234 1.16 -14.39 -15.72
N ASP A 235 2.48 -14.30 -15.52
CA ASP A 235 3.46 -15.27 -16.02
C ASP A 235 3.83 -16.32 -14.97
N ALA A 236 4.16 -15.87 -13.75
CA ALA A 236 4.50 -16.79 -12.66
C ALA A 236 3.25 -17.42 -12.02
N LYS A 237 2.06 -16.85 -12.26
CA LYS A 237 0.76 -17.33 -11.76
C LYS A 237 0.72 -17.45 -10.23
N GLN A 238 1.28 -16.46 -9.57
CA GLN A 238 1.34 -16.38 -8.12
C GLN A 238 0.50 -15.20 -7.62
N ASP A 239 -0.01 -15.34 -6.41
CA ASP A 239 -0.64 -14.22 -5.72
C ASP A 239 0.44 -13.26 -5.23
N VAL A 240 0.17 -11.97 -5.43
CA VAL A 240 1.09 -10.88 -5.16
C VAL A 240 0.49 -9.96 -4.11
N LEU A 241 1.23 -9.72 -3.04
CA LEU A 241 0.93 -8.66 -2.10
C LEU A 241 1.68 -7.38 -2.51
N LEU A 242 0.96 -6.36 -2.98
CA LEU A 242 1.53 -5.09 -3.42
C LEU A 242 1.36 -4.01 -2.34
N MET A 243 2.45 -3.64 -1.69
CA MET A 243 2.49 -2.59 -0.66
C MET A 243 2.87 -1.27 -1.31
N ILE A 244 2.00 -0.24 -1.25
CA ILE A 244 2.30 1.10 -1.77
C ILE A 244 2.37 2.08 -0.60
N ASP A 245 3.57 2.57 -0.28
CA ASP A 245 3.78 3.66 0.67
C ASP A 245 4.45 4.82 -0.08
N ASN A 246 3.77 5.91 -0.45
CA ASN A 246 2.40 6.29 -0.15
C ASN A 246 1.65 6.70 -1.42
N ILE A 247 0.41 6.25 -1.60
CA ILE A 247 -0.38 6.59 -2.80
C ILE A 247 -0.65 8.11 -2.92
N PHE A 248 -0.71 8.83 -1.80
CA PHE A 248 -0.82 10.29 -1.82
C PHE A 248 0.41 10.96 -2.45
N ARG A 249 1.61 10.37 -2.32
CA ARG A 249 2.83 10.91 -2.94
C ARG A 249 2.84 10.74 -4.46
N PHE A 250 2.16 9.71 -4.98
CA PHE A 250 1.89 9.59 -6.41
C PHE A 250 0.99 10.74 -6.89
N ILE A 251 -0.11 11.03 -6.17
CA ILE A 251 -1.01 12.15 -6.47
C ILE A 251 -0.27 13.48 -6.40
N GLN A 252 0.54 13.70 -5.35
CA GLN A 252 1.35 14.91 -5.20
C GLN A 252 2.34 15.08 -6.35
N ALA A 253 3.01 14.01 -6.77
CA ALA A 253 3.91 14.04 -7.91
C ALA A 253 3.16 14.38 -9.21
N GLY A 254 1.95 13.83 -9.42
CA GLY A 254 1.09 14.18 -10.55
C GLY A 254 0.67 15.65 -10.55
N MET A 255 0.30 16.20 -9.38
CA MET A 255 0.01 17.63 -9.22
C MET A 255 1.22 18.50 -9.61
N GLU A 256 2.42 18.14 -9.17
CA GLU A 256 3.66 18.85 -9.53
C GLU A 256 3.95 18.77 -11.04
N VAL A 257 3.83 17.57 -11.64
CA VAL A 257 4.02 17.37 -13.10
C VAL A 257 3.01 18.19 -13.90
N SER A 258 1.72 18.13 -13.55
CA SER A 258 0.66 18.90 -14.19
C SER A 258 0.91 20.41 -14.14
N GLY A 259 1.32 20.92 -12.97
CA GLY A 259 1.67 22.32 -12.81
C GLY A 259 2.85 22.74 -13.70
N LEU A 260 3.88 21.90 -13.81
CA LEU A 260 5.03 22.15 -14.69
C LEU A 260 4.66 22.10 -16.18
N LEU A 261 3.71 21.26 -16.56
CA LEU A 261 3.18 21.17 -17.93
C LEU A 261 2.33 22.38 -18.32
N GLY A 262 1.94 23.22 -17.35
CA GLY A 262 1.11 24.40 -17.55
C GLY A 262 -0.38 24.09 -17.68
N GLN A 263 -0.84 22.95 -17.15
CA GLN A 263 -2.26 22.64 -17.10
C GLN A 263 -2.97 23.51 -16.06
N LEU A 264 -4.23 23.84 -16.30
CA LEU A 264 -5.04 24.57 -15.33
C LEU A 264 -5.32 23.66 -14.13
N PRO A 265 -5.00 24.10 -12.90
CA PRO A 265 -5.27 23.31 -11.71
C PRO A 265 -6.78 23.19 -11.46
N SER A 266 -7.18 22.07 -10.89
CA SER A 266 -8.53 21.79 -10.42
C SER A 266 -8.71 22.26 -8.96
N ARG A 267 -9.74 21.75 -8.28
CA ARG A 267 -10.01 22.03 -6.86
C ARG A 267 -8.76 21.78 -6.01
N LEU A 268 -8.50 22.69 -5.07
CA LEU A 268 -7.37 22.63 -4.13
C LEU A 268 -5.98 22.52 -4.77
N GLY A 269 -5.85 22.78 -6.08
CA GLY A 269 -4.56 22.77 -6.78
C GLY A 269 -4.18 21.45 -7.44
N TYR A 270 -4.98 20.39 -7.28
CA TYR A 270 -4.72 19.09 -7.93
C TYR A 270 -4.78 19.17 -9.45
N GLN A 271 -4.17 18.19 -10.12
CA GLN A 271 -4.23 18.06 -11.56
C GLN A 271 -5.68 17.81 -12.05
N PRO A 272 -6.07 18.33 -13.23
CA PRO A 272 -7.39 18.08 -13.80
C PRO A 272 -7.60 16.60 -14.18
N THR A 273 -6.52 15.86 -14.39
CA THR A 273 -6.45 14.44 -14.76
C THR A 273 -6.36 13.49 -13.56
N LEU A 274 -6.57 13.97 -12.34
CA LEU A 274 -6.35 13.20 -11.11
C LEU A 274 -7.08 11.85 -11.13
N ALA A 275 -8.37 11.88 -11.48
CA ALA A 275 -9.20 10.67 -11.50
C ALA A 275 -8.71 9.65 -12.54
N THR A 276 -8.31 10.10 -13.73
CA THR A 276 -7.84 9.21 -14.80
C THR A 276 -6.46 8.64 -14.52
N GLU A 277 -5.53 9.46 -14.02
CA GLU A 277 -4.17 9.01 -13.70
C GLU A 277 -4.15 8.04 -12.52
N LEU A 278 -5.01 8.28 -11.51
CA LEU A 278 -5.18 7.33 -10.42
C LEU A 278 -5.80 6.03 -10.92
N ALA A 279 -6.84 6.09 -11.75
CA ALA A 279 -7.46 4.90 -12.33
C ALA A 279 -6.49 4.08 -13.21
N GLU A 280 -5.61 4.73 -13.97
CA GLU A 280 -4.56 4.05 -14.76
C GLU A 280 -3.62 3.19 -13.89
N LEU A 281 -3.40 3.56 -12.64
CA LEU A 281 -2.63 2.78 -11.68
C LEU A 281 -3.52 1.75 -10.96
N GLU A 282 -4.63 2.19 -10.39
CA GLU A 282 -5.49 1.38 -9.52
C GLU A 282 -6.21 0.26 -10.27
N GLU A 283 -6.68 0.47 -11.50
CA GLU A 283 -7.48 -0.53 -12.23
C GLU A 283 -6.66 -1.70 -12.80
N ARG A 284 -5.35 -1.56 -12.82
CA ARG A 284 -4.42 -2.66 -13.13
C ARG A 284 -4.22 -3.60 -11.93
N ILE A 285 -4.48 -3.13 -10.71
CA ILE A 285 -4.52 -3.93 -9.49
C ILE A 285 -5.88 -4.64 -9.44
N CYS A 286 -5.89 -5.90 -9.86
CA CYS A 286 -7.10 -6.72 -9.86
C CYS A 286 -6.77 -8.21 -9.83
N ASN A 287 -7.82 -9.01 -9.65
CA ASN A 287 -7.78 -10.46 -9.73
C ASN A 287 -8.01 -10.95 -11.17
N THR A 288 -7.22 -11.92 -11.61
CA THR A 288 -7.34 -12.58 -12.91
C THR A 288 -7.59 -14.08 -12.74
N LYS A 289 -7.70 -14.81 -13.85
CA LYS A 289 -7.78 -16.28 -13.83
C LYS A 289 -6.47 -16.96 -13.42
N THR A 290 -5.34 -16.26 -13.50
CA THR A 290 -4.01 -16.83 -13.26
C THR A 290 -3.43 -16.49 -11.90
N GLY A 291 -3.84 -15.38 -11.31
CA GLY A 291 -3.41 -14.93 -9.98
C GLY A 291 -4.05 -13.60 -9.60
N ALA A 292 -3.80 -13.17 -8.37
CA ALA A 292 -4.34 -11.93 -7.80
C ALA A 292 -3.23 -10.96 -7.36
N ILE A 293 -3.43 -9.66 -7.57
CA ILE A 293 -2.64 -8.62 -6.90
C ILE A 293 -3.51 -8.02 -5.79
N THR A 294 -3.26 -8.40 -4.55
CA THR A 294 -3.88 -7.77 -3.38
C THR A 294 -3.02 -6.59 -2.96
N SER A 295 -3.55 -5.37 -3.00
CA SER A 295 -2.77 -4.17 -2.66
C SER A 295 -3.15 -3.60 -1.31
N ILE A 296 -2.14 -3.19 -0.55
CA ILE A 296 -2.30 -2.41 0.68
C ILE A 296 -1.55 -1.11 0.50
N GLN A 297 -2.26 -0.01 0.64
CA GLN A 297 -1.78 1.31 0.25
C GLN A 297 -1.84 2.21 1.46
N ALA A 298 -0.71 2.76 1.88
CA ALA A 298 -0.73 3.82 2.86
C ALA A 298 -1.38 5.05 2.24
N VAL A 299 -2.44 5.55 2.88
CA VAL A 299 -3.17 6.74 2.44
C VAL A 299 -2.93 7.84 3.45
N TYR A 300 -2.37 8.96 2.98
CA TYR A 300 -2.29 10.19 3.75
C TYR A 300 -3.50 11.06 3.40
N VAL A 301 -4.28 11.45 4.42
CA VAL A 301 -5.40 12.38 4.28
C VAL A 301 -4.91 13.76 4.72
N PRO A 302 -4.78 14.74 3.79
CA PRO A 302 -4.33 16.08 4.15
C PRO A 302 -5.23 16.72 5.20
N ALA A 303 -4.62 17.23 6.27
CA ALA A 303 -5.33 17.92 7.36
C ALA A 303 -6.50 17.11 7.98
N ASP A 304 -6.47 15.78 7.88
CA ASP A 304 -7.56 14.88 8.29
C ASP A 304 -8.91 15.21 7.60
N ASP A 305 -8.89 15.87 6.43
CA ASP A 305 -10.06 16.20 5.62
C ASP A 305 -10.39 15.09 4.61
N PHE A 306 -11.34 14.23 4.96
CA PHE A 306 -11.84 13.16 4.10
C PHE A 306 -12.58 13.66 2.85
N THR A 307 -12.87 14.97 2.75
CA THR A 307 -13.52 15.58 1.58
C THR A 307 -12.52 16.08 0.54
N ASP A 308 -11.22 16.02 0.83
CA ASP A 308 -10.16 16.35 -0.11
C ASP A 308 -10.26 15.43 -1.37
N PRO A 309 -10.12 15.97 -2.59
CA PRO A 309 -10.21 15.19 -3.83
C PRO A 309 -9.28 13.98 -3.88
N SER A 310 -8.06 14.08 -3.34
CA SER A 310 -7.11 12.95 -3.32
C SER A 310 -7.66 11.79 -2.50
N ALA A 311 -8.25 12.08 -1.34
CA ALA A 311 -8.87 11.10 -0.48
C ALA A 311 -10.12 10.52 -1.16
N VAL A 312 -11.03 11.37 -1.63
CA VAL A 312 -12.29 10.97 -2.28
C VAL A 312 -12.05 10.05 -3.47
N HIS A 313 -11.11 10.38 -4.36
CA HIS A 313 -10.81 9.55 -5.52
C HIS A 313 -10.15 8.22 -5.10
N THR A 314 -9.22 8.24 -4.14
CA THR A 314 -8.58 7.02 -3.63
C THR A 314 -9.61 6.07 -3.00
N PHE A 315 -10.50 6.59 -2.15
CA PHE A 315 -11.56 5.79 -1.51
C PHE A 315 -12.50 5.11 -2.50
N GLY A 316 -12.70 5.70 -3.69
CA GLY A 316 -13.48 5.08 -4.76
C GLY A 316 -12.95 3.70 -5.18
N HIS A 317 -11.63 3.52 -5.14
CA HIS A 317 -10.97 2.27 -5.57
C HIS A 317 -10.77 1.25 -4.44
N LEU A 318 -10.83 1.66 -3.18
CA LEU A 318 -10.58 0.77 -2.03
C LEU A 318 -11.78 -0.15 -1.75
N SER A 319 -11.50 -1.43 -1.48
CA SER A 319 -12.47 -2.40 -0.96
C SER A 319 -12.43 -2.55 0.56
N ALA A 320 -11.30 -2.23 1.20
CA ALA A 320 -11.16 -2.20 2.66
C ALA A 320 -10.41 -0.95 3.16
N THR A 321 -10.63 -0.60 4.42
CA THR A 321 -10.01 0.53 5.11
C THR A 321 -9.55 0.06 6.49
N ILE A 322 -8.26 0.17 6.76
CA ILE A 322 -7.62 -0.14 8.04
C ILE A 322 -7.16 1.20 8.62
N ALA A 323 -7.82 1.66 9.68
CA ALA A 323 -7.46 2.89 10.36
C ALA A 323 -6.60 2.60 11.58
N LEU A 324 -5.40 3.18 11.67
CA LEU A 324 -4.55 3.12 12.85
C LEU A 324 -4.72 4.38 13.72
N SER A 325 -4.83 4.18 15.02
CA SER A 325 -5.15 5.23 15.99
C SER A 325 -3.98 5.48 16.95
N ARG A 326 -3.60 6.77 17.07
CA ARG A 326 -2.63 7.22 18.09
C ARG A 326 -3.12 6.96 19.52
N LYS A 327 -4.43 7.07 19.76
CA LYS A 327 -5.05 6.80 21.08
C LYS A 327 -4.80 5.35 21.48
N ARG A 328 -5.07 4.40 20.58
CA ARG A 328 -4.82 2.97 20.79
C ARG A 328 -3.34 2.66 21.04
N ALA A 329 -2.45 3.25 20.24
CA ALA A 329 -1.01 3.09 20.43
C ALA A 329 -0.55 3.61 21.80
N SER A 330 -1.08 4.75 22.27
CA SER A 330 -0.77 5.31 23.59
C SER A 330 -1.30 4.49 24.77
N GLU A 331 -2.38 3.72 24.54
CA GLU A 331 -2.93 2.75 25.50
C GLU A 331 -2.13 1.43 25.51
N GLY A 332 -1.11 1.28 24.66
CA GLY A 332 -0.32 0.07 24.52
C GLY A 332 -0.98 -1.03 23.71
N LEU A 333 -2.06 -0.74 22.97
CA LEU A 333 -2.81 -1.74 22.20
C LEU A 333 -2.21 -1.88 20.80
N TYR A 334 -1.54 -3.00 20.56
CA TYR A 334 -0.92 -3.33 19.27
C TYR A 334 -1.50 -4.62 18.67
N PRO A 335 -1.82 -4.66 17.37
CA PRO A 335 -1.75 -3.54 16.42
C PRO A 335 -2.74 -2.42 16.76
N ALA A 336 -2.35 -1.16 16.52
CA ALA A 336 -3.11 0.02 16.93
C ALA A 336 -4.31 0.32 16.02
N ILE A 337 -5.07 -0.70 15.64
CA ILE A 337 -6.21 -0.62 14.72
C ILE A 337 -7.42 -0.04 15.46
N ASP A 338 -8.03 0.97 14.86
CA ASP A 338 -9.34 1.48 15.27
C ASP A 338 -10.43 0.53 14.77
N LEU A 339 -11.01 -0.21 15.71
CA LEU A 339 -11.99 -1.25 15.46
C LEU A 339 -13.34 -0.71 14.92
N LEU A 340 -13.63 0.58 15.11
CA LEU A 340 -14.86 1.20 14.63
C LEU A 340 -14.66 1.88 13.28
N GLN A 341 -13.54 2.59 13.11
CA GLN A 341 -13.22 3.32 11.87
C GLN A 341 -12.71 2.40 10.74
N SER A 342 -12.15 1.24 11.08
CA SER A 342 -11.78 0.24 10.07
C SER A 342 -13.01 -0.48 9.55
N GLY A 343 -13.00 -0.91 8.29
CA GLY A 343 -14.13 -1.60 7.66
C GLY A 343 -13.79 -2.19 6.29
N SER A 344 -14.70 -2.99 5.76
CA SER A 344 -14.53 -3.65 4.46
C SER A 344 -15.86 -3.88 3.76
N LYS A 345 -15.85 -3.77 2.42
CA LYS A 345 -16.97 -4.16 1.56
C LYS A 345 -17.20 -5.68 1.57
N MET A 346 -16.20 -6.47 1.99
CA MET A 346 -16.30 -7.93 2.09
C MET A 346 -17.16 -8.40 3.26
N LEU A 347 -17.43 -7.53 4.24
CA LEU A 347 -18.21 -7.85 5.44
C LEU A 347 -19.73 -7.84 5.12
N MET A 348 -20.14 -8.71 4.21
CA MET A 348 -21.52 -8.97 3.84
C MET A 348 -21.88 -10.44 4.07
N PRO A 349 -23.13 -10.78 4.44
CA PRO A 349 -23.51 -12.16 4.75
C PRO A 349 -23.25 -13.18 3.63
N ASN A 350 -23.35 -12.75 2.36
CA ASN A 350 -23.12 -13.59 1.18
C ASN A 350 -21.65 -13.85 0.86
N ILE A 351 -20.72 -13.07 1.41
CA ILE A 351 -19.27 -13.19 1.16
C ILE A 351 -18.56 -13.74 2.40
N ALA A 352 -18.69 -13.06 3.54
CA ALA A 352 -18.08 -13.47 4.80
C ALA A 352 -18.83 -14.60 5.52
N GLY A 353 -20.09 -14.85 5.13
CA GLY A 353 -20.99 -15.77 5.81
C GLY A 353 -21.80 -15.10 6.93
N GLU A 354 -22.98 -15.65 7.21
CA GLU A 354 -23.88 -15.07 8.24
C GLU A 354 -23.25 -15.02 9.63
N ARG A 355 -22.49 -16.06 9.99
CA ARG A 355 -21.85 -16.17 11.31
C ARG A 355 -20.87 -15.03 11.54
N HIS A 356 -19.91 -14.86 10.62
CA HIS A 356 -18.90 -13.80 10.68
C HIS A 356 -19.59 -12.43 10.70
N TYR A 357 -20.55 -12.19 9.80
CA TYR A 357 -21.27 -10.91 9.74
C TYR A 357 -21.97 -10.57 11.07
N LYS A 358 -22.72 -11.52 11.67
CA LYS A 358 -23.42 -11.32 12.94
C LYS A 358 -22.46 -11.01 14.08
N ILE A 359 -21.36 -11.77 14.20
CA ILE A 359 -20.33 -11.55 15.22
C ILE A 359 -19.74 -10.14 15.07
N ALA A 360 -19.36 -9.74 13.86
CA ALA A 360 -18.78 -8.42 13.61
C ALA A 360 -19.75 -7.27 13.93
N GLN A 361 -21.05 -7.42 13.63
CA GLN A 361 -22.07 -6.43 13.99
C GLN A 361 -22.24 -6.31 15.50
N GLU A 362 -22.31 -7.41 16.24
CA GLU A 362 -22.41 -7.39 17.70
C GLU A 362 -21.16 -6.80 18.37
N ILE A 363 -19.96 -7.07 17.84
CA ILE A 363 -18.73 -6.42 18.28
C ILE A 363 -18.82 -4.91 18.09
N ARG A 364 -19.19 -4.44 16.88
CA ARG A 364 -19.30 -3.01 16.58
C ARG A 364 -20.32 -2.31 17.48
N LYS A 365 -21.48 -2.94 17.69
CA LYS A 365 -22.51 -2.43 18.60
C LYS A 365 -21.99 -2.32 20.04
N THR A 366 -21.33 -3.36 20.53
CA THR A 366 -20.73 -3.38 21.87
C THR A 366 -19.67 -2.29 22.05
N LEU A 367 -18.80 -2.11 21.06
CA LEU A 367 -17.76 -1.09 21.07
C LEU A 367 -18.32 0.33 20.93
N ALA A 368 -19.37 0.53 20.14
CA ALA A 368 -20.03 1.83 19.97
C ALA A 368 -20.69 2.29 21.29
N VAL A 369 -21.45 1.40 21.94
CA VAL A 369 -22.04 1.69 23.26
C VAL A 369 -20.94 1.97 24.30
N TYR A 370 -19.83 1.25 24.25
CA TYR A 370 -18.70 1.56 25.12
C TYR A 370 -18.12 2.96 24.87
N GLU A 371 -17.95 3.39 23.62
CA GLU A 371 -17.45 4.73 23.30
C GLU A 371 -18.40 5.82 23.82
N ASP A 372 -19.72 5.66 23.68
CA ASP A 372 -20.72 6.60 24.22
C ASP A 372 -20.67 6.70 25.74
N LEU A 373 -20.34 5.59 26.43
CA LEU A 373 -20.24 5.54 27.89
C LEU A 373 -18.89 6.05 28.43
N LYS A 374 -17.85 6.20 27.59
CA LYS A 374 -16.50 6.60 28.06
C LYS A 374 -16.48 7.93 28.78
N ASP A 375 -17.22 8.93 28.28
CA ASP A 375 -17.26 10.25 28.90
C ASP A 375 -17.93 10.21 30.28
N ILE A 376 -19.01 9.44 30.41
CA ILE A 376 -19.70 9.22 31.68
C ILE A 376 -18.77 8.51 32.67
N ILE A 377 -18.07 7.46 32.22
CA ILE A 377 -17.10 6.71 33.04
C ILE A 377 -15.97 7.63 33.52
N ALA A 378 -15.47 8.51 32.67
CA ALA A 378 -14.40 9.44 33.01
C ALA A 378 -14.84 10.48 34.07
N MET A 379 -16.11 10.90 34.07
CA MET A 379 -16.64 11.89 35.01
C MET A 379 -17.16 11.29 36.32
N LEU A 380 -17.89 10.17 36.26
CA LEU A 380 -18.65 9.61 37.39
C LEU A 380 -18.09 8.27 37.90
N GLY A 381 -17.27 7.59 37.09
CA GLY A 381 -16.78 6.25 37.37
C GLY A 381 -17.73 5.14 36.91
N ILE A 382 -17.21 3.91 36.82
CA ILE A 382 -17.94 2.74 36.31
C ILE A 382 -19.09 2.32 37.25
N SER A 383 -18.96 2.58 38.56
CA SER A 383 -19.95 2.17 39.57
C SER A 383 -21.32 2.83 39.38
N GLU A 384 -21.37 4.00 38.75
CA GLU A 384 -22.59 4.77 38.53
C GLU A 384 -23.40 4.31 37.31
N LEU A 385 -22.82 3.40 36.50
CA LEU A 385 -23.52 2.81 35.36
C LEU A 385 -24.50 1.73 35.80
N SER A 386 -25.54 1.49 34.98
CA SER A 386 -26.43 0.35 35.19
C SER A 386 -25.66 -0.97 35.12
N ARG A 387 -26.17 -2.04 35.75
CA ARG A 387 -25.51 -3.36 35.70
C ARG A 387 -25.35 -3.90 34.28
N GLU A 388 -26.26 -3.56 33.38
CA GLU A 388 -26.21 -3.95 31.97
C GLU A 388 -25.11 -3.17 31.22
N ASP A 389 -25.03 -1.86 31.44
CA ASP A 389 -23.99 -1.02 30.87
C ASP A 389 -22.60 -1.42 31.37
N GLN A 390 -22.46 -1.72 32.67
CA GLN A 390 -21.23 -2.25 33.23
C GLN A 390 -20.79 -3.53 32.51
N ARG A 391 -21.71 -4.48 32.28
CA ARG A 391 -21.40 -5.71 31.53
C ARG A 391 -20.94 -5.41 30.12
N THR A 392 -21.63 -4.52 29.40
CA THR A 392 -21.25 -4.09 28.04
C THR A 392 -19.86 -3.47 28.02
N VAL A 393 -19.54 -2.60 28.97
CA VAL A 393 -18.20 -1.98 29.12
C VAL A 393 -17.13 -3.05 29.34
N PHE A 394 -17.37 -4.02 30.23
CA PHE A 394 -16.41 -5.09 30.48
C PHE A 394 -16.23 -6.00 29.26
N ARG A 395 -17.30 -6.34 28.53
CA ARG A 395 -17.20 -7.07 27.25
C ARG A 395 -16.39 -6.30 26.23
N ALA A 396 -16.66 -5.01 26.07
CA ALA A 396 -15.95 -4.14 25.14
C ALA A 396 -14.44 -4.09 25.45
N ARG A 397 -14.06 -3.88 26.71
CA ARG A 397 -12.64 -3.88 27.13
C ARG A 397 -11.96 -5.21 26.86
N ARG A 398 -12.64 -6.33 27.13
CA ARG A 398 -12.13 -7.68 26.82
C ARG A 398 -11.93 -7.88 25.32
N LEU A 399 -12.86 -7.44 24.48
CA LEU A 399 -12.70 -7.47 23.03
C LEU A 399 -11.51 -6.61 22.57
N GLU A 400 -11.38 -5.38 23.08
CA GLU A 400 -10.24 -4.51 22.76
C GLU A 400 -8.90 -5.15 23.10
N ARG A 401 -8.80 -5.82 24.25
CA ARG A 401 -7.60 -6.58 24.62
C ARG A 401 -7.43 -7.81 23.74
N PHE A 402 -8.48 -8.57 23.47
CA PHE A 402 -8.41 -9.75 22.61
C PHE A 402 -7.98 -9.46 21.19
N PHE A 403 -8.28 -8.26 20.64
CA PHE A 403 -7.80 -7.85 19.32
C PHE A 403 -6.32 -7.46 19.27
N THR A 404 -5.66 -7.33 20.42
CA THR A 404 -4.20 -7.23 20.45
C THR A 404 -3.55 -8.57 20.10
N GLN A 405 -2.39 -8.51 19.47
CA GLN A 405 -1.73 -9.71 18.95
C GLN A 405 -0.20 -9.50 18.92
N PRO A 406 0.58 -10.45 19.45
CA PRO A 406 2.04 -10.40 19.33
C PRO A 406 2.43 -10.76 17.89
N PHE A 407 3.20 -9.88 17.25
CA PHE A 407 3.68 -10.05 15.87
C PHE A 407 5.06 -10.67 15.83
N PHE A 408 5.32 -11.52 14.83
CA PHE A 408 6.61 -12.19 14.64
C PHE A 408 7.74 -11.18 14.44
N VAL A 409 7.47 -10.13 13.66
CA VAL A 409 8.46 -9.09 13.36
C VAL A 409 8.86 -8.27 14.59
N THR A 410 8.08 -8.32 15.66
CA THR A 410 8.35 -7.59 16.91
C THR A 410 8.92 -8.44 18.03
N GLU A 411 9.13 -9.74 17.80
CA GLU A 411 9.56 -10.69 18.83
C GLU A 411 10.89 -10.29 19.48
N GLN A 412 11.84 -9.77 18.69
CA GLN A 412 13.14 -9.32 19.20
C GLN A 412 13.04 -8.10 20.13
N PHE A 413 12.05 -7.22 19.90
CA PHE A 413 11.85 -6.01 20.71
C PHE A 413 10.98 -6.25 21.94
N THR A 414 9.98 -7.14 21.81
CA THR A 414 8.98 -7.39 22.85
C THR A 414 9.31 -8.59 23.74
N GLY A 415 10.18 -9.49 23.29
CA GLY A 415 10.49 -10.76 23.96
C GLY A 415 9.31 -11.74 23.98
N THR A 416 8.22 -11.46 23.26
CA THR A 416 7.02 -12.30 23.19
C THR A 416 6.96 -12.97 21.82
N ALA A 417 6.80 -14.30 21.81
CA ALA A 417 6.73 -15.06 20.57
C ALA A 417 5.54 -14.63 19.70
N GLY A 418 5.80 -14.40 18.42
CA GLY A 418 4.75 -14.03 17.45
C GLY A 418 3.69 -15.12 17.30
N LYS A 419 2.46 -14.71 16.98
CA LYS A 419 1.31 -15.61 16.81
C LYS A 419 0.55 -15.26 15.56
N MET A 420 0.34 -16.24 14.69
CA MET A 420 -0.63 -16.18 13.61
C MET A 420 -1.91 -16.87 14.09
N VAL A 421 -3.08 -16.24 13.87
CA VAL A 421 -4.37 -16.78 14.33
C VAL A 421 -5.29 -16.90 13.13
N SER A 422 -5.92 -18.05 12.95
CA SER A 422 -6.87 -18.22 11.84
C SER A 422 -8.15 -17.41 12.06
N ARG A 423 -8.84 -17.10 10.97
CA ARG A 423 -10.12 -16.38 11.02
C ARG A 423 -11.15 -17.13 11.87
N GLU A 424 -11.27 -18.45 11.70
CA GLU A 424 -12.26 -19.25 12.45
C GLU A 424 -11.94 -19.28 13.95
N GLU A 425 -10.68 -19.43 14.35
CA GLU A 425 -10.27 -19.33 15.76
C GLU A 425 -10.58 -17.95 16.35
N THR A 426 -10.36 -16.89 15.56
CA THR A 426 -10.66 -15.53 15.98
C THR A 426 -12.17 -15.32 16.18
N LEU A 427 -13.00 -15.80 15.24
CA LEU A 427 -14.45 -15.74 15.34
C LEU A 427 -14.97 -16.52 16.55
N ASN A 428 -14.44 -17.72 16.80
CA ASN A 428 -14.75 -18.50 17.99
C ASN A 428 -14.42 -17.70 19.27
N GLY A 429 -13.24 -17.08 19.35
CA GLY A 429 -12.84 -16.26 20.48
C GLY A 429 -13.77 -15.07 20.72
N CYS A 430 -14.10 -14.33 19.67
CA CYS A 430 -15.04 -13.22 19.75
C CYS A 430 -16.43 -13.64 20.22
N GLU A 431 -16.98 -14.73 19.68
CA GLU A 431 -18.30 -15.25 20.04
C GLU A 431 -18.36 -15.64 21.52
N ARG A 432 -17.33 -16.33 22.03
CA ARG A 432 -17.24 -16.73 23.43
C ARG A 432 -17.13 -15.54 24.38
N ILE A 433 -16.39 -14.48 23.99
CA ILE A 433 -16.31 -13.23 24.75
C ILE A 433 -17.67 -12.52 24.77
N LEU A 434 -18.38 -12.45 23.63
CA LEU A 434 -19.72 -11.86 23.54
C LEU A 434 -20.75 -12.62 24.39
N ASN A 435 -20.58 -13.94 24.54
CA ASN A 435 -21.40 -14.82 25.36
C ASN A 435 -21.02 -14.82 26.87
N ASP A 436 -20.16 -13.90 27.32
CA ASP A 436 -19.72 -13.77 28.72
C ASP A 436 -18.94 -14.96 29.30
N GLU A 437 -18.41 -15.87 28.48
CA GLU A 437 -17.65 -17.03 29.00
C GLU A 437 -16.40 -16.63 29.79
N PHE A 438 -15.85 -15.44 29.50
CA PHE A 438 -14.66 -14.89 30.16
C PHE A 438 -15.01 -13.81 31.20
N ALA A 439 -16.25 -13.75 31.68
CA ALA A 439 -16.72 -12.72 32.61
C ALA A 439 -15.95 -12.68 33.94
N GLU A 440 -15.42 -13.81 34.40
CA GLU A 440 -14.63 -13.91 35.64
C GLU A 440 -13.12 -13.71 35.40
N TYR A 441 -12.68 -13.66 34.13
CA TYR A 441 -11.28 -13.49 33.79
C TYR A 441 -10.88 -12.02 33.94
N PRO A 442 -9.67 -11.74 34.45
CA PRO A 442 -9.14 -10.38 34.45
C PRO A 442 -8.86 -9.93 33.02
N GLU A 443 -9.08 -8.64 32.70
CA GLU A 443 -8.92 -8.10 31.34
C GLU A 443 -7.54 -8.38 30.73
N ARG A 444 -6.49 -8.40 31.56
CA ARG A 444 -5.11 -8.70 31.15
C ARG A 444 -4.92 -10.12 30.59
N ALA A 445 -5.79 -11.07 30.95
CA ALA A 445 -5.70 -12.44 30.46
C ALA A 445 -5.97 -12.56 28.95
N LEU A 446 -6.59 -11.54 28.36
CA LEU A 446 -6.89 -11.46 26.93
C LEU A 446 -5.93 -10.55 26.17
N TYR A 447 -4.91 -9.99 26.83
CA TYR A 447 -3.97 -9.05 26.23
C TYR A 447 -2.75 -9.77 25.65
N MET A 448 -2.36 -9.41 24.41
CA MET A 448 -1.21 -9.93 23.68
C MET A 448 -1.15 -11.47 23.63
N ILE A 449 -2.30 -12.11 23.45
CA ILE A 449 -2.42 -13.56 23.23
C ILE A 449 -2.68 -13.87 21.75
N GLY A 450 -2.44 -15.12 21.34
CA GLY A 450 -2.88 -15.62 20.03
C GLY A 450 -4.36 -16.02 20.05
N PRO A 451 -4.69 -17.32 19.94
CA PRO A 451 -6.05 -17.82 20.01
C PRO A 451 -6.62 -17.74 21.44
N ILE A 452 -7.95 -17.79 21.57
CA ILE A 452 -8.65 -17.54 22.84
C ILE A 452 -8.32 -18.57 23.93
N GLU A 453 -7.92 -19.78 23.53
CA GLU A 453 -7.52 -20.88 24.41
C GLU A 453 -6.28 -20.56 25.26
N GLU A 454 -5.46 -19.59 24.84
CA GLU A 454 -4.31 -19.13 25.62
C GLU A 454 -4.69 -18.29 26.84
N ALA A 455 -5.94 -17.81 26.93
CA ALA A 455 -6.43 -17.03 28.05
C ALA A 455 -6.46 -17.89 29.32
N LYS A 456 -5.62 -17.54 30.30
CA LYS A 456 -5.53 -18.22 31.60
C LYS A 456 -5.98 -17.32 32.74
N ILE A 457 -6.65 -17.90 33.73
CA ILE A 457 -6.81 -17.27 35.03
C ILE A 457 -5.44 -17.37 35.70
N GLU A 458 -4.64 -16.32 35.61
CA GLU A 458 -3.47 -16.20 36.47
C GLU A 458 -3.96 -16.09 37.91
N ASN A 459 -3.86 -17.19 38.67
CA ASN A 459 -3.84 -17.10 40.12
C ASN A 459 -2.59 -16.29 40.48
N VAL A 460 -2.77 -15.01 40.78
CA VAL A 460 -1.74 -14.18 41.41
C VAL A 460 -1.42 -14.86 42.74
N ALA A 461 -0.26 -15.52 42.83
CA ALA A 461 0.32 -15.98 44.08
C ALA A 461 0.97 -14.80 44.82
#